data_AF-A0A919I5Q4-F1
#
_entry.id   AF-A0A919I5Q4-F1
#
_cell.length_a   1.000
_cell.length_b   1.000
_cell.length_c   1.000
_cell.angle_alpha   90.00
_cell.angle_beta   90.00
_cell.angle_gamma   90.00
#
_symmetry.space_group_name_H-M   'P 1'
#
loop_
_entity.id
_entity.type
_entity.pdbx_description
1 polymer ?
#
loop_
_entity_poly.entity_id
_entity_poly.type
_entity_poly.pdbx_seq_one_letter_code
_entity_poly.pdbx_strand_id
1 'polypeptide(L)'
;MNRKQLILALIKDDLINSKLVYGLSDLGLDAGCYFLHLSDTIFSLMGFDGNERRDGLYKKYVEMVKKVEYIDISVSNEALEALTLEVYTTLVGLNSELA
;
A
#
# COMPACT_ATOMS: atom_id res chain seq x y z
N MET A 1 17.83 4.48 -8.72
CA MET A 1 16.73 4.66 -7.74
C MET A 1 17.21 4.18 -6.39
N ASN A 2 17.01 4.94 -5.31
CA ASN A 2 17.39 4.50 -3.96
C ASN A 2 16.27 3.65 -3.30
N ARG A 3 16.58 2.98 -2.18
CA ARG A 3 15.63 2.09 -1.48
C ARG A 3 14.31 2.78 -1.11
N LYS A 4 14.37 4.02 -0.60
CA LYS A 4 13.18 4.82 -0.27
C LYS A 4 12.30 5.06 -1.50
N GLN A 5 12.92 5.47 -2.62
CA GLN A 5 12.20 5.71 -3.88
C GLN A 5 11.54 4.44 -4.41
N LEU A 6 12.22 3.28 -4.30
CA LEU A 6 11.64 1.99 -4.67
C LEU A 6 10.41 1.65 -3.83
N ILE A 7 10.49 1.80 -2.50
CA ILE A 7 9.38 1.52 -1.60
C ILE A 7 8.19 2.43 -1.91
N LEU A 8 8.42 3.73 -2.13
CA LEU A 8 7.37 4.68 -2.53
C LEU A 8 6.71 4.27 -3.85
N ALA A 9 7.51 3.83 -4.84
CA ALA A 9 6.97 3.37 -6.12
C ALA A 9 6.10 2.12 -5.95
N LEU A 10 6.56 1.12 -5.19
CA LEU A 10 5.79 -0.10 -4.91
C LEU A 10 4.49 0.18 -4.17
N ILE A 11 4.50 1.07 -3.17
CA ILE A 11 3.27 1.50 -2.48
C ILE A 11 2.30 2.14 -3.48
N LYS A 12 2.79 3.05 -4.31
CA LYS A 12 1.95 3.75 -5.29
C LYS A 12 1.36 2.78 -6.32
N ASP A 13 2.15 1.83 -6.81
CA ASP A 13 1.69 0.81 -7.75
C ASP A 13 0.60 -0.07 -7.12
N ASP A 14 0.76 -0.46 -5.85
CA ASP A 14 -0.26 -1.24 -5.12
C ASP A 14 -1.55 -0.44 -4.90
N LEU A 15 -1.45 0.87 -4.62
CA LEU A 15 -2.61 1.77 -4.51
C LEU A 15 -3.36 1.89 -5.85
N ILE A 16 -2.65 2.11 -6.95
CA ILE A 16 -3.25 2.22 -8.30
C ILE A 16 -3.93 0.90 -8.68
N ASN A 17 -3.25 -0.23 -8.48
CA ASN A 17 -3.85 -1.54 -8.74
C ASN A 17 -5.08 -1.77 -7.86
N SER A 18 -4.98 -1.50 -6.57
CA SER A 18 -6.10 -1.67 -5.64
C SER A 18 -7.31 -0.81 -6.06
N LYS A 19 -7.10 0.45 -6.46
CA LYS A 19 -8.17 1.30 -7.00
C LYS A 19 -8.87 0.67 -8.20
N LEU A 20 -8.09 0.10 -9.13
CA LEU A 20 -8.63 -0.60 -10.29
C LEU A 20 -9.45 -1.83 -9.86
N VAL A 21 -8.88 -2.68 -8.99
CA VAL A 21 -9.54 -3.91 -8.52
C VAL A 21 -10.84 -3.60 -7.79
N TYR A 22 -10.85 -2.61 -6.89
CA TYR A 22 -12.06 -2.16 -6.21
C TYR A 22 -13.10 -1.61 -7.21
N GLY A 23 -12.67 -0.78 -8.17
CA GLY A 23 -13.57 -0.27 -9.21
C GLY A 23 -14.19 -1.37 -10.08
N LEU A 24 -13.43 -2.41 -10.44
CA LEU A 24 -13.97 -3.57 -11.16
C LEU A 24 -14.95 -4.37 -10.29
N SER A 25 -14.65 -4.51 -9.00
CA SER A 25 -15.51 -5.21 -8.04
C SER A 25 -16.84 -4.48 -7.84
N ASP A 26 -16.82 -3.15 -7.77
CA ASP A 26 -18.02 -2.30 -7.71
C ASP A 26 -18.90 -2.42 -8.98
N LEU A 27 -18.30 -2.75 -10.13
CA LEU A 27 -19.00 -3.05 -11.37
C LEU A 27 -19.55 -4.49 -11.44
N GLY A 28 -19.37 -5.29 -10.37
CA GLY A 28 -19.87 -6.66 -10.27
C GLY A 28 -18.94 -7.72 -10.86
N LEU A 29 -17.68 -7.37 -11.17
CA LEU A 29 -16.67 -8.34 -11.60
C LEU A 29 -15.93 -8.92 -10.41
N ASP A 30 -15.72 -10.24 -10.39
CA ASP A 30 -14.79 -10.84 -9.43
C ASP A 30 -13.34 -10.53 -9.84
N ALA A 31 -12.81 -9.44 -9.27
CA ALA A 31 -11.48 -8.93 -9.56
C ALA A 31 -10.45 -9.28 -8.48
N GLY A 32 -10.82 -10.09 -7.49
CA GLY A 32 -9.95 -10.39 -6.33
C GLY A 32 -8.62 -11.04 -6.71
N CYS A 33 -8.54 -11.73 -7.85
CA CYS A 33 -7.30 -12.35 -8.34
C CYS A 33 -6.27 -11.35 -8.90
N TYR A 34 -6.62 -10.07 -9.04
CA TYR A 34 -5.73 -9.04 -9.61
C TYR A 34 -4.98 -8.21 -8.58
N PHE A 35 -5.22 -8.41 -7.28
CA PHE A 35 -4.44 -7.75 -6.23
C PHE A 35 -2.95 -8.14 -6.37
N LEU A 36 -2.06 -7.15 -6.34
CA LEU A 36 -0.62 -7.41 -6.47
C LEU A 36 0.02 -7.94 -5.20
N HIS A 37 -0.60 -7.70 -4.03
CA HIS A 37 -0.11 -8.14 -2.72
C HIS A 37 1.35 -7.70 -2.46
N LEU A 38 1.71 -6.47 -2.84
CA LEU A 38 3.10 -5.97 -2.75
C LEU A 38 3.57 -5.75 -1.31
N SER A 39 2.68 -5.84 -0.32
CA SER A 39 2.97 -5.69 1.10
C SER A 39 4.18 -6.50 1.56
N ASP A 40 4.30 -7.76 1.13
CA ASP A 40 5.41 -8.62 1.56
C ASP A 40 6.77 -8.13 1.05
N THR A 41 6.82 -7.68 -0.21
CA THR A 41 8.03 -7.13 -0.81
C THR A 41 8.39 -5.80 -0.13
N ILE A 42 7.40 -4.94 0.10
CA ILE A 42 7.56 -3.67 0.82
C ILE A 42 8.09 -3.91 2.23
N PHE A 43 7.52 -4.88 2.95
CA PHE A 43 7.90 -5.17 4.33
C PHE A 43 9.33 -5.69 4.44
N SER A 44 9.74 -6.60 3.56
CA SER A 44 11.12 -7.10 3.53
C SER A 44 12.11 -5.97 3.19
N LEU A 45 11.79 -5.11 2.22
CA LEU A 45 12.62 -3.94 1.89
C LEU A 45 12.75 -2.93 3.05
N MET A 46 11.77 -2.93 3.97
CA MET A 46 11.77 -2.08 5.17
C MET A 46 12.39 -2.75 6.39
N GLY A 47 12.75 -4.03 6.31
CA GLY A 47 13.38 -4.78 7.40
C GLY A 47 12.40 -5.30 8.44
N PHE A 48 11.13 -5.51 8.09
CA PHE A 48 10.15 -6.15 8.98
C PHE A 48 10.27 -7.69 9.03
N ASP A 49 11.36 -8.26 8.50
CA ASP A 49 11.60 -9.70 8.49
C ASP A 49 11.67 -10.25 9.93
N GLY A 50 10.90 -11.31 10.22
CA GLY A 50 10.87 -11.94 11.55
C GLY A 50 9.92 -11.28 12.58
N ASN A 51 9.10 -10.31 12.18
CA ASN A 51 8.14 -9.69 13.09
C ASN A 51 6.97 -10.64 13.44
N GLU A 52 6.85 -11.05 14.71
CA GLU A 52 5.73 -11.87 15.21
C GLU A 52 4.36 -11.18 15.05
N ARG A 53 4.33 -9.86 14.83
CA ARG A 53 3.13 -9.04 14.60
C ARG A 53 2.83 -8.82 13.11
N ARG A 54 3.39 -9.64 12.21
CA ARG A 54 3.22 -9.50 10.75
C ARG A 54 1.75 -9.44 10.33
N ASP A 55 0.88 -10.22 10.97
CA ASP A 55 -0.56 -10.20 10.67
C ASP A 55 -1.20 -8.84 11.01
N GLY A 56 -0.80 -8.23 12.12
CA GLY A 56 -1.26 -6.90 12.51
C GLY A 56 -0.73 -5.81 11.58
N LEU A 57 0.52 -5.93 11.15
CA LEU A 57 1.13 -5.03 10.17
C LEU A 57 0.44 -5.14 8.80
N TYR A 58 0.19 -6.36 8.35
CA TYR A 58 -0.54 -6.64 7.12
C TYR A 58 -1.95 -6.06 7.15
N LYS A 59 -2.70 -6.32 8.23
CA LYS A 59 -4.04 -5.76 8.41
C LYS A 59 -4.04 -4.23 8.33
N LYS A 60 -3.11 -3.59 9.04
CA LYS A 60 -2.98 -2.12 9.02
C LYS A 60 -2.61 -1.59 7.64
N TYR A 61 -1.74 -2.29 6.91
CA TYR A 61 -1.39 -1.94 5.54
C TYR A 61 -2.60 -2.01 4.60
N VAL A 62 -3.36 -3.11 4.64
CA VAL A 62 -4.59 -3.27 3.85
C VAL A 62 -5.61 -2.16 4.16
N GLU A 63 -5.80 -1.82 5.44
CA GLU A 63 -6.68 -0.72 5.85
C GLU A 63 -6.25 0.63 5.26
N MET A 64 -4.95 0.91 5.20
CA MET A 64 -4.44 2.13 4.57
C MET A 64 -4.60 2.11 3.05
N VAL A 65 -4.29 0.99 2.39
CA VAL A 65 -4.43 0.84 0.94
C VAL A 65 -5.89 1.02 0.52
N LYS A 66 -6.84 0.49 1.30
CA LYS A 66 -8.27 0.61 1.04
C LYS A 66 -8.75 2.06 0.95
N LYS A 67 -8.06 3.02 1.60
CA LYS A 67 -8.40 4.46 1.50
C LYS A 67 -8.39 4.98 0.06
N VAL A 68 -7.66 4.33 -0.85
CA VAL A 68 -7.63 4.70 -2.27
C VAL A 68 -9.01 4.63 -2.93
N GLU A 69 -9.94 3.81 -2.43
CA GLU A 69 -11.33 3.73 -2.92
C GLU A 69 -11.99 5.11 -3.00
N TYR A 70 -11.67 6.00 -2.06
CA TYR A 70 -12.26 7.34 -1.95
C TYR A 70 -11.49 8.43 -2.70
N ILE A 71 -10.38 8.10 -3.35
CA ILE A 71 -9.56 9.06 -4.10
C ILE A 71 -9.99 9.05 -5.57
N ASP A 72 -10.31 10.22 -6.12
CA ASP A 72 -10.45 10.40 -7.56
C ASP A 72 -9.08 10.67 -8.18
N ILE A 73 -8.56 9.67 -8.89
CA ILE A 73 -7.26 9.73 -9.58
C ILE A 73 -7.39 10.17 -11.06
N SER A 74 -8.61 10.44 -11.55
CA SER A 74 -8.85 10.81 -12.95
C SER A 74 -8.46 12.25 -13.28
N VAL A 75 -8.43 13.12 -12.26
CA VAL A 75 -8.18 14.57 -12.42
C VAL A 75 -6.77 14.97 -11.97
N SER A 76 -6.31 14.45 -10.83
CA SER A 76 -4.99 14.76 -10.26
C SER A 76 -4.46 13.59 -9.44
N ASN A 77 -3.13 13.44 -9.44
CA ASN A 77 -2.44 12.45 -8.61
C ASN A 77 -2.04 12.98 -7.23
N GLU A 78 -2.30 14.25 -6.89
CA GLU A 78 -1.84 14.83 -5.62
C GLU A 78 -2.34 14.05 -4.38
N ALA A 79 -3.62 13.67 -4.35
CA ALA A 79 -4.18 12.88 -3.27
C ALA A 79 -3.58 11.46 -3.20
N LEU A 80 -3.27 10.87 -4.35
CA LEU A 80 -2.60 9.57 -4.45
C LEU A 80 -1.15 9.65 -3.93
N GLU A 81 -0.41 10.71 -4.28
CA GLU A 81 0.94 10.96 -3.78
C GLU A 81 0.93 11.21 -2.27
N ALA A 82 -0.05 11.96 -1.77
CA ALA A 82 -0.23 12.18 -0.33
C ALA A 82 -0.49 10.87 0.41
N LEU A 83 -1.38 10.01 -0.09
CA LEU A 83 -1.64 8.70 0.51
C LEU A 83 -0.41 7.78 0.43
N THR A 84 0.32 7.80 -0.69
CA THR A 84 1.58 7.05 -0.84
C THR A 84 2.58 7.45 0.24
N LEU A 85 2.72 8.76 0.47
CA LEU A 85 3.60 9.28 1.50
C LEU A 85 3.11 8.94 2.92
N GLU A 86 1.80 9.02 3.18
CA GLU A 86 1.18 8.65 4.46
C GLU A 86 1.45 7.18 4.81
N VAL A 87 1.26 6.26 3.86
CA VAL A 87 1.56 4.84 4.03
C VAL A 87 3.03 4.65 4.37
N TYR A 88 3.92 5.26 3.59
CA TYR A 88 5.37 5.15 3.81
C TYR A 88 5.79 5.66 5.19
N THR A 89 5.35 6.86 5.59
CA THR A 89 5.73 7.45 6.89
C THR A 89 5.19 6.64 8.05
N THR A 90 3.97 6.11 7.92
CA THR A 90 3.37 5.22 8.92
C THR A 90 4.18 3.94 9.09
N LEU A 91 4.59 3.30 7.99
CA LEU A 91 5.44 2.11 8.04
C LEU A 91 6.81 2.42 8.64
N VAL A 92 7.44 3.56 8.30
CA VAL A 92 8.71 3.95 8.92
C VAL A 92 8.57 4.14 10.43
N GLY A 93 7.50 4.82 10.88
CA GLY A 93 7.23 5.01 12.31
C GLY A 93 7.08 3.68 13.06
N LEU A 94 6.34 2.73 12.48
CA LEU A 94 6.17 1.39 13.05
C LEU A 94 7.48 0.61 13.12
N ASN A 95 8.37 0.75 12.13
CA ASN A 95 9.66 0.08 12.15
C ASN A 95 10.59 0.68 13.23
N SER A 96 10.54 1.99 13.43
CA SER A 96 11.31 2.67 14.48
C SER A 96 10.85 2.31 15.90
N GLU A 97 9.60 1.90 16.10
CA GLU A 97 9.08 1.39 17.38
C GLU A 97 9.50 -0.06 17.67
N LEU A 98 10.02 -0.78 16.68
CA LEU A 98 10.41 -2.19 16.76
C LEU A 98 11.94 -2.41 16.85
N ALA A 99 12.74 -1.36 16.60
CA ALA A 99 14.20 -1.36 16.67
C ALA A 99 14.69 -0.87 18.03
#